data_AF-A0A1Y0RWB0-F1
#
_entry.id   AF-A0A1Y0RWB0-F1
#
_cell.length_a   1.000
_cell.length_b   1.000
_cell.length_c   1.000
_cell.angle_alpha   90.00
_cell.angle_beta   90.00
_cell.angle_gamma   90.00
#
_symmetry.space_group_name_H-M   'P 1'
#
loop_
_entity.id
_entity.type
_entity.pdbx_description
1 polymer ?
#
loop_
_entity_poly.entity_id
_entity_poly.type
_entity_poly.pdbx_seq_one_letter_code
_entity_poly.pdbx_strand_id
1 'polypeptide(L)'
;MIAALLIGCLATPSPGEPPTRDKFLWPFASTSPWNMPIGSDARYIPANIGKAGYAGADKEYFFKLKDSDPWRPVYSPGAWGEGRCTGTKSMDLWLPIPDDLIVPDATSQPYHTPNNASAFLMPDGKTLVQLEPLARCEKAGSIYGWRFPNVDIYGDGIGGAHFGSGLSSIGGSIRKGELTSNQPIRHALKVVIWGEKYLYYSQSNPGYRWPADRADANAANQYHGKNERLVQGALLAIPPNMTEENLNLQTPAAKKLFHALQDYGAYVVDDAGWDAHYFAVEKGVAGEFRDTFGYDFEGSSGSFYEDFMKLFQALYIVDNNGPNSIGGGGTPRVALAPPIGN
;
A
#
# COMPACT_ATOMS: atom_id res chain seq x y z
N MET A 1 54.13 34.31 21.69
CA MET A 1 52.87 33.54 21.75
C MET A 1 52.89 32.55 20.61
N ILE A 2 53.08 31.26 20.92
CA ILE A 2 53.15 30.17 19.95
C ILE A 2 51.72 29.62 19.80
N ALA A 3 51.14 29.70 18.60
CA ALA A 3 49.85 29.08 18.31
C ALA A 3 50.10 27.62 17.88
N ALA A 4 49.67 26.67 18.72
CA ALA A 4 49.68 25.26 18.41
C ALA A 4 48.50 24.92 17.48
N LEU A 5 48.79 24.42 16.29
CA LEU A 5 47.81 23.90 15.35
C LEU A 5 47.44 22.48 15.79
N LEU A 6 46.25 22.29 16.37
CA LEU A 6 45.69 20.97 16.66
C LEU A 6 45.06 20.41 15.38
N ILE A 7 45.78 19.52 14.71
CA ILE A 7 45.24 18.68 13.64
C ILE A 7 44.43 17.58 14.32
N GLY A 8 43.10 17.72 14.33
CA GLY A 8 42.20 16.68 14.77
C GLY A 8 42.21 15.50 13.77
N CYS A 9 42.66 14.34 14.22
CA CYS A 9 42.47 13.08 13.51
C CYS A 9 40.97 12.84 13.30
N LEU A 10 40.52 12.85 12.04
CA LEU A 10 39.23 12.29 11.67
C LEU A 10 39.28 10.78 11.95
N ALA A 11 38.49 10.33 12.92
CA ALA A 11 38.27 8.92 13.15
C ALA A 11 37.68 8.29 11.88
N THR A 12 38.37 7.30 11.32
CA THR A 12 37.80 6.41 10.30
C THR A 12 36.58 5.69 10.89
N PRO A 13 35.43 5.67 10.20
CA PRO A 13 34.27 4.94 10.68
C PRO A 13 34.63 3.45 10.84
N SER A 14 34.34 2.90 12.02
CA SER A 14 34.37 1.46 12.27
C SER A 14 33.53 0.75 11.19
N PRO A 15 33.91 -0.46 10.72
CA PRO A 15 33.08 -1.26 9.83
C PRO A 15 31.69 -1.39 10.46
N GLY A 16 30.75 -0.62 9.90
CA GLY A 16 29.52 -0.24 10.55
C GLY A 16 28.55 -1.40 10.64
N GLU A 17 27.72 -1.39 11.67
CA GLU A 17 26.59 -2.30 11.81
C GLU A 17 25.80 -2.40 10.48
N PRO A 18 25.26 -3.58 10.15
CA PRO A 18 24.42 -3.72 8.96
C PRO A 18 23.31 -2.65 8.99
N PRO A 19 23.01 -2.00 7.86
CA PRO A 19 21.98 -0.98 7.81
C PRO A 19 20.68 -1.56 8.37
N THR A 20 19.97 -0.78 9.19
CA THR A 20 18.67 -1.15 9.73
C THR A 20 17.58 -0.27 9.16
N ARG A 21 16.31 -0.64 9.36
CA ARG A 21 15.13 0.16 8.95
C ARG A 21 14.19 0.45 10.11
N ASP A 22 13.39 1.51 9.94
CA ASP A 22 12.30 1.86 10.83
C ASP A 22 11.08 0.95 10.57
N LYS A 23 10.61 0.25 11.60
CA LYS A 23 9.50 -0.71 11.50
C LYS A 23 8.16 -0.13 11.06
N PHE A 24 7.95 1.17 11.21
CA PHE A 24 6.67 1.79 10.85
C PHE A 24 6.68 2.38 9.45
N LEU A 25 7.84 2.90 9.02
CA LEU A 25 8.03 3.37 7.65
C LEU A 25 8.17 2.19 6.68
N TRP A 26 8.80 1.11 7.14
CA TRP A 26 9.00 -0.12 6.38
C TRP A 26 8.72 -1.29 7.32
N PRO A 27 7.46 -1.74 7.46
CA PRO A 27 7.05 -2.79 8.40
C PRO A 27 7.37 -4.21 7.95
N PHE A 28 7.15 -5.15 8.87
CA PHE A 28 7.13 -6.61 8.65
C PHE A 28 8.48 -7.25 8.41
N ALA A 29 8.55 -8.57 8.51
CA ALA A 29 9.75 -9.37 8.26
C ALA A 29 10.31 -9.12 6.84
N SER A 30 11.63 -9.28 6.66
CA SER A 30 12.24 -9.15 5.33
C SER A 30 11.74 -10.19 4.33
N THR A 31 11.17 -11.30 4.82
CA THR A 31 10.54 -12.36 4.04
C THR A 31 9.03 -12.17 3.83
N SER A 32 8.45 -11.10 4.37
CA SER A 32 7.05 -10.73 4.10
C SER A 32 6.81 -10.57 2.60
N PRO A 33 5.61 -10.91 2.06
CA PRO A 33 5.29 -10.57 0.67
C PRO A 33 5.42 -9.08 0.36
N TRP A 34 5.28 -8.20 1.34
CA TRP A 34 5.49 -6.77 1.15
C TRP A 34 6.96 -6.40 0.93
N ASN A 35 7.90 -7.22 1.40
CA ASN A 35 9.33 -6.92 1.39
C ASN A 35 10.15 -7.84 0.47
N MET A 36 9.51 -8.87 -0.09
CA MET A 36 10.16 -9.86 -0.94
C MET A 36 10.33 -9.32 -2.36
N PRO A 37 11.56 -9.24 -2.88
CA PRO A 37 11.80 -8.89 -4.28
C PRO A 37 11.30 -9.99 -5.22
N ILE A 38 11.02 -9.60 -6.47
CA ILE A 38 10.78 -10.55 -7.55
C ILE A 38 12.02 -11.43 -7.74
N GLY A 39 11.81 -12.74 -7.82
CA GLY A 39 12.88 -13.71 -7.94
C GLY A 39 13.16 -14.14 -9.39
N SER A 40 14.35 -14.72 -9.62
CA SER A 40 14.80 -15.18 -10.94
C SER A 40 13.89 -16.22 -11.59
N ASP A 41 13.12 -16.96 -10.80
CA ASP A 41 12.28 -18.06 -11.27
C ASP A 41 10.83 -17.61 -11.50
N ALA A 42 10.56 -16.30 -11.41
CA ALA A 42 9.26 -15.70 -11.66
C ALA A 42 8.72 -16.05 -13.06
N ARG A 43 7.50 -16.57 -13.09
CA ARG A 43 6.79 -16.94 -14.33
C ARG A 43 5.74 -15.90 -14.64
N TYR A 44 5.97 -15.14 -15.69
CA TYR A 44 5.09 -14.05 -16.11
C TYR A 44 4.03 -14.56 -17.08
N ILE A 45 2.77 -14.22 -16.82
CA ILE A 45 1.67 -14.35 -17.77
C ILE A 45 1.00 -13.00 -17.99
N PRO A 46 0.44 -12.71 -19.18
CA PRO A 46 -0.15 -11.40 -19.46
C PRO A 46 -1.30 -11.09 -18.48
N ALA A 47 -1.27 -9.91 -17.86
CA ALA A 47 -2.42 -9.40 -17.11
C ALA A 47 -3.48 -8.81 -18.05
N ASN A 48 -3.06 -8.28 -19.20
CA ASN A 48 -3.89 -7.59 -20.20
C ASN A 48 -4.68 -6.41 -19.62
N ILE A 49 -4.07 -5.68 -18.68
CA ILE A 49 -4.63 -4.45 -18.13
C ILE A 49 -4.53 -3.36 -19.20
N GLY A 50 -5.64 -2.68 -19.46
CA GLY A 50 -5.71 -1.60 -20.44
C GLY A 50 -5.52 -0.24 -19.79
N LYS A 51 -5.55 0.82 -20.61
CA LYS A 51 -5.68 2.20 -20.12
C LYS A 51 -7.05 2.36 -19.43
N ALA A 52 -7.05 3.09 -18.31
CA ALA A 52 -8.24 3.50 -17.58
C ALA A 52 -8.45 5.01 -17.71
N GLY A 53 -9.69 5.48 -17.53
CA GLY A 53 -10.06 6.89 -17.61
C GLY A 53 -9.48 7.77 -16.49
N TYR A 54 -9.00 7.18 -15.40
CA TYR A 54 -8.48 7.91 -14.24
C TYR A 54 -7.30 7.21 -13.57
N ALA A 55 -6.30 8.00 -13.17
CA ALA A 55 -5.25 7.61 -12.24
C ALA A 55 -5.57 8.21 -10.87
N GLY A 56 -5.53 7.39 -9.81
CA GLY A 56 -5.90 7.85 -8.47
C GLY A 56 -5.00 7.37 -7.35
N ALA A 57 -5.21 7.95 -6.17
CA ALA A 57 -4.62 7.52 -4.92
C ALA A 57 -5.70 6.86 -4.04
N ASP A 58 -5.55 5.57 -3.75
CA ASP A 58 -6.32 4.96 -2.66
C ASP A 58 -5.67 5.38 -1.33
N LYS A 59 -6.34 6.27 -0.59
CA LYS A 59 -5.75 7.01 0.53
C LYS A 59 -5.88 6.23 1.83
N GLU A 60 -4.75 6.03 2.49
CA GLU A 60 -4.66 5.23 3.70
C GLU A 60 -4.07 6.01 4.88
N TYR A 61 -4.43 5.62 6.10
CA TYR A 61 -4.13 6.41 7.29
C TYR A 61 -3.27 5.62 8.28
N PHE A 62 -2.10 6.17 8.61
CA PHE A 62 -1.13 5.50 9.48
C PHE A 62 -0.75 6.38 10.66
N PHE A 63 -0.84 5.82 11.86
CA PHE A 63 -0.54 6.55 13.09
C PHE A 63 0.39 5.74 14.01
N LYS A 64 1.45 6.39 14.52
CA LYS A 64 2.19 5.93 15.71
C LYS A 64 1.49 6.53 16.92
N LEU A 65 0.85 5.69 17.74
CA LEU A 65 0.07 6.14 18.89
C LEU A 65 0.97 6.34 20.12
N LYS A 66 0.56 7.22 21.03
CA LYS A 66 1.29 7.52 22.26
C LYS A 66 0.41 7.21 23.47
N ASP A 67 0.98 6.66 24.52
CA ASP A 67 0.25 6.41 25.78
C ASP A 67 -0.29 7.68 26.44
N SER A 68 0.27 8.85 26.10
CA SER A 68 -0.18 10.16 26.58
C SER A 68 -1.47 10.65 25.92
N ASP A 69 -1.87 10.07 24.79
CA ASP A 69 -3.07 10.49 24.07
C ASP A 69 -4.33 9.92 24.75
N PRO A 70 -5.47 10.63 24.70
CA PRO A 70 -6.70 10.15 25.32
C PRO A 70 -7.22 8.90 24.61
N TRP A 71 -7.66 7.92 25.40
CA TRP A 71 -8.28 6.71 24.89
C TRP A 71 -9.69 6.99 24.38
N ARG A 72 -9.93 6.68 23.11
CA ARG A 72 -11.23 6.86 22.46
C ARG A 72 -11.80 5.50 22.04
N PRO A 73 -13.11 5.28 22.23
CA PRO A 73 -13.75 4.04 21.82
C PRO A 73 -13.82 3.93 20.31
N VAL A 74 -13.77 2.69 19.81
CA VAL A 74 -13.97 2.37 18.40
C VAL A 74 -15.33 1.69 18.21
N TYR A 75 -16.11 2.20 17.27
CA TYR A 75 -17.38 1.63 16.83
C TYR A 75 -17.30 1.12 15.39
N SER A 76 -18.14 0.16 15.04
CA SER A 76 -18.34 -0.17 13.62
C SER A 76 -18.91 1.05 12.91
N PRO A 77 -18.57 1.31 11.64
CA PRO A 77 -19.20 2.39 10.89
C PRO A 77 -20.71 2.18 10.77
N GLY A 78 -21.48 3.27 10.66
CA GLY A 78 -22.92 3.22 10.41
C GLY A 78 -23.28 2.83 8.98
N ALA A 79 -22.38 3.09 8.02
CA ALA A 79 -22.49 2.74 6.62
C ALA A 79 -21.09 2.60 5.98
N TRP A 80 -21.00 1.96 4.81
CA TRP A 80 -19.76 1.98 4.01
C TRP A 80 -19.52 3.34 3.35
N GLY A 81 -20.58 3.93 2.78
CA GLY A 81 -20.59 5.29 2.24
C GLY A 81 -20.83 6.35 3.32
N GLU A 82 -21.50 7.43 2.96
CA GLU A 82 -21.86 8.51 3.89
C GLU A 82 -22.59 8.01 5.14
N GLY A 83 -22.23 8.57 6.30
CA GLY A 83 -22.78 8.17 7.59
C GLY A 83 -21.91 7.18 8.37
N ARG A 84 -20.61 7.06 8.07
CA ARG A 84 -19.68 6.19 8.81
C ARG A 84 -19.69 6.52 10.30
N CYS A 85 -19.76 7.81 10.64
CA CYS A 85 -19.72 8.29 12.02
C CYS A 85 -21.04 8.13 12.80
N THR A 86 -22.05 7.47 12.25
CA THR A 86 -23.34 7.24 12.94
C THR A 86 -23.43 5.89 13.64
N GLY A 87 -22.41 5.04 13.48
CA GLY A 87 -22.41 3.69 14.05
C GLY A 87 -22.37 3.68 15.58
N THR A 88 -23.02 2.68 16.18
CA THR A 88 -23.19 2.60 17.64
C THR A 88 -22.70 1.28 18.23
N LYS A 89 -22.37 0.29 17.39
CA LYS A 89 -21.92 -1.03 17.84
C LYS A 89 -20.43 -0.99 18.17
N SER A 90 -20.08 -1.30 19.41
CA SER A 90 -18.69 -1.40 19.89
C SER A 90 -17.89 -2.40 19.07
N MET A 91 -16.63 -2.08 18.79
CA MET A 91 -15.63 -3.01 18.25
C MET A 91 -14.74 -3.65 19.34
N ASP A 92 -15.11 -3.45 20.61
CA ASP A 92 -14.40 -3.89 21.80
C ASP A 92 -12.91 -3.50 21.75
N LEU A 93 -12.71 -2.24 21.36
CA LEU A 93 -11.41 -1.63 21.07
C LEU A 93 -11.44 -0.18 21.50
N TRP A 94 -10.33 0.26 22.10
CA TRP A 94 -10.05 1.65 22.37
C TRP A 94 -8.66 1.96 21.80
N LEU A 95 -8.46 3.18 21.32
CA LEU A 95 -7.17 3.64 20.79
C LEU A 95 -6.77 4.96 21.47
N PRO A 96 -5.52 5.11 21.93
CA PRO A 96 -5.03 6.37 22.45
C PRO A 96 -4.68 7.29 21.28
N ILE A 97 -5.55 8.24 20.98
CA ILE A 97 -5.46 9.07 19.76
C ILE A 97 -5.63 10.55 20.08
N PRO A 98 -4.87 11.46 19.43
CA PRO A 98 -4.99 12.90 19.69
C PRO A 98 -6.40 13.42 19.44
N ASP A 99 -6.93 14.28 20.31
CA ASP A 99 -8.30 14.79 20.20
C ASP A 99 -8.58 15.64 18.96
N ASP A 100 -7.54 16.22 18.37
CA ASP A 100 -7.62 17.04 17.17
C ASP A 100 -7.59 16.24 15.86
N LEU A 101 -7.28 14.93 15.91
CA LEU A 101 -7.31 14.10 14.71
C LEU A 101 -8.75 13.96 14.19
N ILE A 102 -8.97 14.48 12.98
CA ILE A 102 -10.20 14.32 12.21
C ILE A 102 -9.92 13.50 10.96
N VAL A 103 -10.78 12.52 10.71
CA VAL A 103 -10.87 11.79 9.44
C VAL A 103 -12.30 11.98 8.94
N PRO A 104 -12.51 12.79 7.89
CA PRO A 104 -13.86 13.10 7.41
C PRO A 104 -14.68 11.85 7.09
N ASP A 105 -16.00 11.99 7.19
CA ASP A 105 -16.92 10.97 6.67
C ASP A 105 -16.78 10.85 5.15
N ALA A 106 -17.26 9.74 4.61
CA ALA A 106 -17.55 9.65 3.19
C ALA A 106 -18.73 10.57 2.83
N THR A 107 -18.79 11.00 1.57
CA THR A 107 -19.85 11.87 1.07
C THR A 107 -20.49 11.27 -0.18
N SER A 108 -21.81 11.41 -0.31
CA SER A 108 -22.51 10.99 -1.53
C SER A 108 -22.54 12.10 -2.58
N GLN A 109 -22.44 13.37 -2.18
CA GLN A 109 -22.42 14.56 -3.05
C GLN A 109 -21.47 15.66 -2.50
N PRO A 110 -20.33 15.94 -3.15
CA PRO A 110 -19.74 15.17 -4.25
C PRO A 110 -19.44 13.74 -3.80
N TYR A 111 -19.44 12.79 -4.75
CA TYR A 111 -19.18 11.39 -4.44
C TYR A 111 -17.72 11.21 -4.00
N HIS A 112 -17.52 10.74 -2.77
CA HIS A 112 -16.21 10.46 -2.19
C HIS A 112 -16.36 9.40 -1.09
N THR A 113 -16.17 8.14 -1.47
CA THR A 113 -16.29 6.98 -0.59
C THR A 113 -14.96 6.20 -0.55
N PRO A 114 -13.84 6.82 -0.15
CA PRO A 114 -12.54 6.15 -0.12
C PRO A 114 -12.55 4.99 0.87
N ASN A 115 -11.76 3.96 0.60
CA ASN A 115 -11.61 2.82 1.50
C ASN A 115 -11.13 3.26 2.89
N ASN A 116 -10.18 4.19 2.94
CA ASN A 116 -9.59 4.67 4.20
C ASN A 116 -9.07 3.51 5.06
N ALA A 117 -8.46 2.49 4.45
CA ALA A 117 -7.73 1.47 5.19
C ALA A 117 -6.69 2.15 6.10
N SER A 118 -6.55 1.65 7.31
CA SER A 118 -5.75 2.32 8.33
C SER A 118 -5.02 1.36 9.24
N ALA A 119 -3.87 1.82 9.75
CA ALA A 119 -3.08 1.08 10.71
C ALA A 119 -2.58 1.99 11.84
N PHE A 120 -2.67 1.47 13.05
CA PHE A 120 -2.29 2.13 14.29
C PHE A 120 -1.22 1.29 14.97
N LEU A 121 0.00 1.80 15.02
CA LEU A 121 1.05 1.21 15.84
C LEU A 121 0.80 1.62 17.28
N MET A 122 0.45 0.65 18.12
CA MET A 122 0.17 0.86 19.53
C MET A 122 1.43 1.31 20.29
N PRO A 123 1.28 1.95 21.47
CA PRO A 123 2.41 2.45 22.26
C PRO A 123 3.40 1.37 22.72
N ASP A 124 3.00 0.09 22.74
CA ASP A 124 3.89 -1.05 22.96
C ASP A 124 4.96 -1.22 21.86
N GLY A 125 4.86 -0.45 20.76
CA GLY A 125 5.80 -0.44 19.66
C GLY A 125 5.79 -1.71 18.81
N LYS A 126 4.77 -2.58 18.99
CA LYS A 126 4.71 -3.90 18.40
C LYS A 126 3.36 -4.22 17.77
N THR A 127 2.28 -3.87 18.44
CA THR A 127 0.92 -4.22 18.02
C THR A 127 0.44 -3.24 16.95
N LEU A 128 0.07 -3.77 15.79
CA LEU A 128 -0.70 -3.06 14.77
C LEU A 128 -2.18 -3.38 14.93
N VAL A 129 -2.97 -2.35 15.17
CA VAL A 129 -4.43 -2.39 15.02
C VAL A 129 -4.78 -1.84 13.64
N GLN A 130 -5.65 -2.53 12.91
CA GLN A 130 -6.02 -2.13 11.55
C GLN A 130 -7.53 -1.96 11.45
N LEU A 131 -7.97 -0.86 10.84
CA LEU A 131 -9.40 -0.53 10.67
C LEU A 131 -9.71 -0.17 9.22
N GLU A 132 -10.92 -0.50 8.78
CA GLU A 132 -11.52 -0.01 7.54
C GLU A 132 -13.06 -0.05 7.60
N PRO A 133 -13.76 0.92 7.01
CA PRO A 133 -13.23 2.22 6.61
C PRO A 133 -12.98 3.09 7.83
N LEU A 134 -11.86 3.84 7.85
CA LEU A 134 -11.62 4.78 8.94
C LEU A 134 -12.46 6.06 8.76
N ALA A 135 -13.15 6.47 9.83
CA ALA A 135 -13.69 7.81 9.98
C ALA A 135 -13.61 8.29 11.44
N ARG A 136 -13.55 9.61 11.61
CA ARG A 136 -13.62 10.32 12.89
C ARG A 136 -14.04 11.76 12.63
N CYS A 137 -15.33 12.02 12.78
CA CYS A 137 -15.94 13.27 12.33
C CYS A 137 -15.86 14.42 13.34
N GLU A 138 -15.60 14.13 14.60
CA GLU A 138 -15.63 15.12 15.69
C GLU A 138 -14.35 15.10 16.51
N LYS A 139 -13.91 16.29 16.96
CA LYS A 139 -12.79 16.43 17.88
C LYS A 139 -13.15 15.77 19.20
N ALA A 140 -12.20 15.05 19.79
CA ALA A 140 -12.43 14.23 20.98
C ALA A 140 -13.54 13.16 20.85
N GLY A 141 -14.11 12.99 19.64
CA GLY A 141 -15.13 12.01 19.35
C GLY A 141 -14.58 10.60 19.20
N SER A 142 -15.50 9.67 19.03
CA SER A 142 -15.23 8.25 18.78
C SER A 142 -14.57 8.01 17.43
N ILE A 143 -13.98 6.83 17.28
CA ILE A 143 -13.38 6.35 16.04
C ILE A 143 -14.34 5.34 15.41
N TYR A 144 -14.42 5.31 14.08
CA TYR A 144 -15.29 4.41 13.34
C TYR A 144 -14.47 3.58 12.35
N GLY A 145 -14.71 2.27 12.34
CA GLY A 145 -14.09 1.32 11.42
C GLY A 145 -14.25 -0.11 11.89
N TRP A 146 -14.43 -1.05 10.96
CA TRP A 146 -14.36 -2.47 11.30
C TRP A 146 -12.90 -2.87 11.53
N ARG A 147 -12.68 -3.71 12.54
CA ARG A 147 -11.34 -4.12 12.94
C ARG A 147 -10.95 -5.45 12.32
N PHE A 148 -9.70 -5.53 11.90
CA PHE A 148 -9.01 -6.80 11.70
C PHE A 148 -8.39 -7.25 13.04
N PRO A 149 -8.11 -8.55 13.25
CA PRO A 149 -7.28 -9.01 14.37
C PRO A 149 -5.94 -8.28 14.44
N ASN A 150 -5.37 -8.17 15.64
CA ASN A 150 -4.11 -7.50 15.84
C ASN A 150 -2.97 -8.22 15.09
N VAL A 151 -2.06 -7.46 14.50
CA VAL A 151 -0.88 -7.97 13.78
C VAL A 151 0.39 -7.51 14.48
N ASP A 152 1.41 -8.36 14.50
CA ASP A 152 2.74 -8.02 14.96
C ASP A 152 3.50 -7.28 13.86
N ILE A 153 4.00 -6.08 14.13
CA ILE A 153 4.76 -5.27 13.16
C ILE A 153 6.08 -5.94 12.71
N TYR A 154 6.58 -6.92 13.48
CA TYR A 154 7.74 -7.73 13.12
C TYR A 154 7.39 -9.01 12.35
N GLY A 155 6.10 -9.37 12.28
CA GLY A 155 5.61 -10.57 11.58
C GLY A 155 5.52 -10.40 10.07
N ASP A 156 4.85 -11.32 9.38
CA ASP A 156 4.75 -11.29 7.91
C ASP A 156 3.80 -10.20 7.38
N GLY A 157 2.88 -9.72 8.21
CA GLY A 157 1.97 -8.64 7.84
C GLY A 157 1.02 -8.95 6.69
N ILE A 158 0.75 -10.23 6.39
CA ILE A 158 -0.10 -10.63 5.26
C ILE A 158 -1.51 -10.05 5.42
N GLY A 159 -2.17 -10.37 6.53
CA GLY A 159 -3.55 -10.00 6.78
C GLY A 159 -3.73 -8.57 7.28
N GLY A 160 -4.85 -7.96 6.93
CA GLY A 160 -5.21 -6.64 7.40
C GLY A 160 -6.63 -6.23 7.08
N ALA A 161 -6.90 -4.95 7.29
CA ALA A 161 -8.23 -4.41 7.16
C ALA A 161 -8.56 -3.91 5.75
N HIS A 162 -7.74 -4.17 4.71
CA HIS A 162 -8.25 -4.06 3.32
C HIS A 162 -9.26 -5.18 3.11
N PHE A 163 -10.53 -4.98 3.44
CA PHE A 163 -11.50 -6.06 3.54
C PHE A 163 -11.94 -6.63 2.19
N GLY A 164 -11.66 -5.93 1.08
CA GLY A 164 -11.72 -6.50 -0.26
C GLY A 164 -10.89 -7.78 -0.32
N SER A 165 -9.57 -7.68 -0.14
CA SER A 165 -8.65 -8.82 -0.26
C SER A 165 -8.24 -9.50 1.06
N GLY A 166 -8.57 -8.89 2.19
CA GLY A 166 -8.06 -9.22 3.53
C GLY A 166 -6.60 -8.88 3.76
N LEU A 167 -5.99 -8.01 2.94
CA LEU A 167 -4.55 -7.72 2.97
C LEU A 167 -4.21 -6.56 3.93
N SER A 168 -2.92 -6.43 4.22
CA SER A 168 -2.38 -5.37 5.09
C SER A 168 -2.85 -3.96 4.72
N SER A 169 -3.33 -3.22 5.72
CA SER A 169 -3.59 -1.79 5.59
C SER A 169 -2.30 -0.98 5.44
N ILE A 170 -1.18 -1.38 6.05
CA ILE A 170 0.09 -0.62 5.97
C ILE A 170 1.13 -1.21 5.01
N GLY A 171 1.08 -2.52 4.79
CA GLY A 171 1.98 -3.19 3.84
C GLY A 171 1.70 -2.73 2.41
N GLY A 172 2.76 -2.33 1.71
CA GLY A 172 2.74 -1.96 0.30
C GLY A 172 2.13 -0.60 -0.07
N SER A 173 1.77 0.21 0.92
CA SER A 173 1.36 1.60 0.71
C SER A 173 2.58 2.46 0.40
N ILE A 174 2.50 3.28 -0.65
CA ILE A 174 3.55 4.28 -0.91
C ILE A 174 3.57 5.30 0.23
N ARG A 175 4.74 5.54 0.81
CA ARG A 175 4.95 6.42 1.96
C ARG A 175 5.34 7.83 1.54
N LYS A 176 5.17 8.80 2.43
CA LYS A 176 5.70 10.17 2.21
C LYS A 176 7.22 10.12 2.02
N GLY A 177 7.73 10.92 1.10
CA GLY A 177 9.12 10.95 0.67
C GLY A 177 9.47 9.90 -0.38
N GLU A 178 8.65 8.86 -0.57
CA GLU A 178 9.00 7.76 -1.49
C GLU A 178 8.82 8.10 -2.96
N LEU A 179 8.03 9.10 -3.33
CA LEU A 179 7.97 9.55 -4.73
C LEU A 179 8.88 10.74 -5.01
N THR A 180 9.26 11.48 -3.97
CA THR A 180 9.83 12.83 -4.07
C THR A 180 11.30 12.88 -3.69
N SER A 181 11.79 11.93 -2.87
CA SER A 181 13.21 11.82 -2.54
C SER A 181 14.02 11.08 -3.62
N ASN A 182 15.35 11.10 -3.49
CA ASN A 182 16.27 10.35 -4.35
C ASN A 182 16.42 8.87 -3.95
N GLN A 183 15.79 8.41 -2.86
CA GLN A 183 15.88 7.02 -2.39
C GLN A 183 14.87 6.14 -3.13
N PRO A 184 15.21 4.92 -3.57
CA PRO A 184 14.26 4.03 -4.24
C PRO A 184 13.14 3.58 -3.29
N ILE A 185 11.99 3.21 -3.88
CA ILE A 185 10.94 2.46 -3.19
C ILE A 185 11.42 1.01 -3.08
N ARG A 186 11.33 0.43 -1.88
CA ARG A 186 12.00 -0.85 -1.55
C ARG A 186 11.05 -1.93 -1.06
N HIS A 187 9.81 -1.89 -1.51
CA HIS A 187 8.78 -2.83 -1.10
C HIS A 187 7.77 -3.04 -2.24
N ALA A 188 7.04 -4.15 -2.20
CA ALA A 188 5.93 -4.41 -3.12
C ALA A 188 4.83 -3.38 -2.89
N LEU A 189 4.15 -2.95 -3.95
CA LEU A 189 3.11 -1.93 -3.88
C LEU A 189 1.72 -2.56 -3.73
N LYS A 190 0.72 -1.72 -3.45
CA LYS A 190 -0.70 -2.07 -3.57
C LYS A 190 -1.32 -1.34 -4.75
N VAL A 191 -2.15 -2.06 -5.50
CA VAL A 191 -2.94 -1.51 -6.60
C VAL A 191 -4.40 -1.88 -6.47
N VAL A 192 -5.26 -0.99 -6.96
CA VAL A 192 -6.71 -1.18 -7.06
C VAL A 192 -7.09 -0.98 -8.52
N ILE A 193 -7.87 -1.90 -9.08
CA ILE A 193 -8.28 -1.92 -10.49
C ILE A 193 -9.77 -2.26 -10.61
N TRP A 194 -10.38 -1.92 -11.74
CA TRP A 194 -11.80 -2.16 -11.95
C TRP A 194 -12.16 -3.64 -12.06
N GLY A 195 -12.89 -4.14 -11.07
CA GLY A 195 -13.38 -5.51 -10.95
C GLY A 195 -14.18 -5.97 -12.15
N GLU A 196 -15.13 -5.15 -12.60
CA GLU A 196 -15.99 -5.42 -13.76
C GLU A 196 -15.17 -5.79 -15.00
N LYS A 197 -14.05 -5.10 -15.20
CA LYS A 197 -13.25 -5.23 -16.41
C LYS A 197 -12.14 -6.27 -16.28
N TYR A 198 -11.54 -6.40 -15.10
CA TYR A 198 -10.27 -7.10 -14.94
C TYR A 198 -10.29 -8.27 -13.97
N LEU A 199 -11.02 -8.18 -12.86
CA LEU A 199 -11.01 -9.23 -11.84
C LEU A 199 -11.93 -10.36 -12.25
N TYR A 200 -11.43 -11.58 -12.13
CA TYR A 200 -12.18 -12.78 -12.44
C TYR A 200 -12.93 -13.31 -11.23
N TYR A 201 -14.11 -13.88 -11.45
CA TYR A 201 -14.82 -14.68 -10.47
C TYR A 201 -15.53 -15.87 -11.13
N SER A 202 -15.52 -17.01 -10.42
CA SER A 202 -16.44 -18.12 -10.66
C SER A 202 -16.70 -18.85 -9.34
N GLN A 203 -17.68 -19.77 -9.30
CA GLN A 203 -17.94 -20.57 -8.10
C GLN A 203 -16.73 -21.42 -7.67
N SER A 204 -15.89 -21.85 -8.62
CA SER A 204 -14.67 -22.62 -8.35
C SER A 204 -13.42 -21.76 -8.14
N ASN A 205 -13.48 -20.48 -8.48
CA ASN A 205 -12.42 -19.50 -8.25
C ASN A 205 -13.06 -18.20 -7.70
N PRO A 206 -13.19 -18.08 -6.37
CA PRO A 206 -13.99 -17.04 -5.72
C PRO A 206 -13.38 -15.63 -5.77
N GLY A 207 -12.48 -15.36 -6.71
CA GLY A 207 -11.97 -14.02 -6.98
C GLY A 207 -10.77 -13.59 -6.14
N TYR A 208 -10.06 -14.55 -5.55
CA TYR A 208 -8.82 -14.28 -4.81
C TYR A 208 -7.80 -15.41 -4.90
N ARG A 209 -6.53 -15.08 -4.66
CA ARG A 209 -5.42 -16.02 -4.50
C ARG A 209 -4.44 -15.49 -3.46
N TRP A 210 -3.60 -16.38 -2.93
CA TRP A 210 -2.55 -15.98 -1.98
C TRP A 210 -1.72 -14.79 -2.51
N PRO A 211 -1.45 -13.76 -1.68
CA PRO A 211 -1.65 -13.70 -0.23
C PRO A 211 -3.03 -13.28 0.26
N ALA A 212 -3.94 -12.88 -0.64
CA ALA A 212 -5.31 -12.56 -0.28
C ALA A 212 -6.04 -13.81 0.24
N ASP A 213 -6.92 -13.62 1.22
CA ASP A 213 -7.70 -14.69 1.84
C ASP A 213 -9.19 -14.63 1.53
N ARG A 214 -9.61 -13.57 0.83
CA ARG A 214 -10.99 -13.30 0.40
C ARG A 214 -10.99 -12.38 -0.81
N ALA A 215 -12.18 -12.22 -1.38
CA ALA A 215 -12.53 -11.18 -2.32
C ALA A 215 -13.65 -10.32 -1.76
N ASP A 216 -13.93 -9.19 -2.42
CA ASP A 216 -15.11 -8.38 -2.16
C ASP A 216 -16.38 -9.21 -2.00
N ALA A 217 -17.22 -8.82 -1.04
CA ALA A 217 -18.46 -9.53 -0.75
C ALA A 217 -19.40 -9.62 -1.97
N ASN A 218 -19.28 -8.67 -2.91
CA ASN A 218 -20.07 -8.62 -4.14
C ASN A 218 -19.31 -9.10 -5.39
N ALA A 219 -18.15 -9.75 -5.23
CA ALA A 219 -17.33 -10.28 -6.35
C ALA A 219 -18.16 -11.06 -7.37
N ALA A 220 -19.09 -11.91 -6.92
CA ALA A 220 -19.95 -12.71 -7.79
C ALA A 220 -20.80 -11.92 -8.79
N ASN A 221 -21.09 -10.66 -8.50
CA ASN A 221 -21.92 -9.79 -9.35
C ASN A 221 -21.14 -8.62 -9.99
N GLN A 222 -19.86 -8.45 -9.66
CA GLN A 222 -19.06 -7.32 -10.12
C GLN A 222 -17.73 -7.71 -10.75
N TYR A 223 -17.29 -8.97 -10.64
CA TYR A 223 -16.04 -9.45 -11.24
C TYR A 223 -16.35 -10.20 -12.52
N HIS A 224 -16.28 -9.47 -13.65
CA HIS A 224 -16.59 -10.01 -14.97
C HIS A 224 -15.37 -10.12 -15.89
N GLY A 225 -14.17 -9.88 -15.35
CA GLY A 225 -12.89 -10.13 -16.01
C GLY A 225 -12.75 -11.57 -16.49
N LYS A 226 -11.92 -11.79 -17.52
CA LYS A 226 -11.80 -13.09 -18.20
C LYS A 226 -10.53 -13.87 -17.87
N ASN A 227 -9.56 -13.23 -17.20
CA ASN A 227 -8.30 -13.87 -16.85
C ASN A 227 -8.43 -14.51 -15.46
N GLU A 228 -8.54 -15.84 -15.40
CA GLU A 228 -8.72 -16.59 -14.14
C GLU A 228 -7.59 -16.39 -13.13
N ARG A 229 -6.43 -15.87 -13.57
CA ARG A 229 -5.27 -15.60 -12.72
C ARG A 229 -5.21 -14.15 -12.23
N LEU A 230 -6.04 -13.26 -12.78
CA LEU A 230 -6.16 -11.87 -12.35
C LEU A 230 -7.33 -11.75 -11.37
N VAL A 231 -6.98 -11.83 -10.10
CA VAL A 231 -7.90 -11.84 -8.96
C VAL A 231 -7.24 -11.05 -7.83
N GLN A 232 -7.94 -10.79 -6.73
CA GLN A 232 -7.30 -10.16 -5.58
C GLN A 232 -6.17 -11.03 -5.03
N GLY A 233 -5.10 -10.37 -4.55
CA GLY A 233 -3.84 -11.01 -4.17
C GLY A 233 -2.96 -11.46 -5.34
N ALA A 234 -3.37 -11.26 -6.60
CA ALA A 234 -2.44 -11.44 -7.71
C ALA A 234 -1.25 -10.47 -7.57
N LEU A 235 -0.03 -11.02 -7.63
CA LEU A 235 1.20 -10.24 -7.74
C LEU A 235 1.40 -9.83 -9.19
N LEU A 236 1.41 -8.53 -9.44
CA LEU A 236 1.67 -7.92 -10.74
C LEU A 236 3.07 -7.34 -10.76
N ALA A 237 3.85 -7.59 -11.81
CA ALA A 237 5.20 -7.04 -11.94
C ALA A 237 5.51 -6.71 -13.40
N ILE A 238 6.42 -5.74 -13.59
CA ILE A 238 6.97 -5.44 -14.90
C ILE A 238 8.08 -6.46 -15.21
N PRO A 239 8.04 -7.19 -16.33
CA PRO A 239 9.09 -8.14 -16.68
C PRO A 239 10.49 -7.52 -16.75
N PRO A 240 11.56 -8.28 -16.44
CA PRO A 240 12.92 -7.76 -16.32
C PRO A 240 13.54 -7.30 -17.65
N ASN A 241 12.94 -7.67 -18.78
CA ASN A 241 13.37 -7.30 -20.12
C ASN A 241 12.77 -5.98 -20.61
N MET A 242 11.79 -5.41 -19.90
CA MET A 242 11.31 -4.06 -20.17
C MET A 242 12.26 -3.03 -19.56
N THR A 243 12.43 -1.90 -20.24
CA THR A 243 13.17 -0.72 -19.79
C THR A 243 12.29 0.52 -19.76
N GLU A 244 12.74 1.59 -19.09
CA GLU A 244 12.05 2.87 -19.09
C GLU A 244 11.83 3.41 -20.52
N GLU A 245 12.81 3.20 -21.40
CA GLU A 245 12.76 3.60 -22.81
C GLU A 245 11.73 2.79 -23.60
N ASN A 246 11.57 1.49 -23.30
CA ASN A 246 10.53 0.68 -23.95
C ASN A 246 9.12 1.24 -23.68
N LEU A 247 8.90 1.80 -22.49
CA LEU A 247 7.63 2.41 -22.12
C LEU A 247 7.58 3.91 -22.44
N ASN A 248 8.70 4.52 -22.83
CA ASN A 248 8.84 5.96 -23.06
C ASN A 248 8.34 6.78 -21.86
N LEU A 249 8.78 6.42 -20.63
CA LEU A 249 8.40 7.13 -19.40
C LEU A 249 9.05 8.52 -19.34
N GLN A 250 8.26 9.54 -19.05
CA GLN A 250 8.68 10.95 -19.07
C GLN A 250 8.93 11.49 -17.66
N THR A 251 8.11 11.10 -16.69
CA THR A 251 8.09 11.71 -15.36
C THR A 251 9.03 10.99 -14.39
N PRO A 252 9.75 11.74 -13.51
CA PRO A 252 10.64 11.13 -12.52
C PRO A 252 9.93 10.15 -11.59
N ALA A 253 8.70 10.48 -11.19
CA ALA A 253 7.91 9.62 -10.33
C ALA A 253 7.51 8.29 -11.01
N ALA A 254 7.14 8.30 -12.29
CA ALA A 254 6.81 7.07 -12.98
C ALA A 254 8.02 6.17 -13.21
N LYS A 255 9.20 6.73 -13.46
CA LYS A 255 10.46 5.98 -13.52
C LYS A 255 10.79 5.30 -12.19
N LYS A 256 10.51 5.99 -11.09
CA LYS A 256 10.65 5.41 -9.74
C LYS A 256 9.68 4.27 -9.47
N LEU A 257 8.42 4.43 -9.88
CA LEU A 257 7.40 3.38 -9.80
C LEU A 257 7.74 2.20 -10.71
N PHE A 258 8.27 2.44 -11.90
CA PHE A 258 8.75 1.40 -12.82
C PHE A 258 9.75 0.47 -12.14
N HIS A 259 10.78 1.02 -11.49
CA HIS A 259 11.76 0.22 -10.77
C HIS A 259 11.14 -0.54 -9.60
N ALA A 260 10.26 0.09 -8.82
CA ALA A 260 9.54 -0.60 -7.73
C ALA A 260 8.71 -1.79 -8.25
N LEU A 261 7.98 -1.60 -9.35
CA LEU A 261 7.15 -2.63 -9.98
C LEU A 261 7.96 -3.75 -10.65
N GLN A 262 9.21 -3.48 -11.04
CA GLN A 262 10.11 -4.50 -11.58
C GLN A 262 10.84 -5.26 -10.47
N ASP A 263 11.22 -4.57 -9.40
CA ASP A 263 12.01 -5.13 -8.30
C ASP A 263 11.15 -5.86 -7.27
N TYR A 264 9.92 -5.41 -7.02
CA TYR A 264 9.03 -5.95 -6.00
C TYR A 264 7.62 -6.26 -6.49
N GLY A 265 7.15 -5.57 -7.54
CA GLY A 265 5.79 -5.72 -8.05
C GLY A 265 4.73 -5.02 -7.19
N ALA A 266 3.46 -5.35 -7.44
CA ALA A 266 2.30 -4.83 -6.74
C ALA A 266 1.21 -5.90 -6.57
N TYR A 267 0.60 -5.95 -5.39
CA TYR A 267 -0.56 -6.80 -5.13
C TYR A 267 -1.86 -6.07 -5.43
N VAL A 268 -2.79 -6.76 -6.10
CA VAL A 268 -4.18 -6.29 -6.24
C VAL A 268 -4.88 -6.45 -4.90
N VAL A 269 -5.33 -5.35 -4.30
CA VAL A 269 -5.93 -5.37 -2.94
C VAL A 269 -7.41 -5.05 -2.89
N ASP A 270 -7.95 -4.42 -3.93
CA ASP A 270 -9.36 -4.01 -3.95
C ASP A 270 -9.92 -3.82 -5.37
N ASP A 271 -11.24 -3.62 -5.45
CA ASP A 271 -11.98 -3.18 -6.64
C ASP A 271 -12.12 -1.65 -6.69
N ALA A 272 -11.76 -1.05 -7.82
CA ALA A 272 -11.97 0.37 -8.07
C ALA A 272 -13.46 0.76 -8.18
N GLY A 273 -14.32 -0.16 -8.62
CA GLY A 273 -15.75 0.05 -8.88
C GLY A 273 -16.07 0.86 -10.15
N TRP A 274 -15.07 1.42 -10.83
CA TRP A 274 -15.20 2.18 -12.08
C TRP A 274 -13.88 2.20 -12.86
N ASP A 275 -13.86 2.79 -14.06
CA ASP A 275 -12.70 2.81 -14.98
C ASP A 275 -11.55 3.70 -14.47
N ALA A 276 -10.83 3.20 -13.46
CA ALA A 276 -9.71 3.84 -12.79
C ALA A 276 -8.66 2.82 -12.35
N HIS A 277 -7.41 3.30 -12.25
CA HIS A 277 -6.28 2.58 -11.66
C HIS A 277 -5.74 3.37 -10.49
N TYR A 278 -5.48 2.70 -9.37
CA TYR A 278 -4.92 3.34 -8.18
C TYR A 278 -3.66 2.66 -7.70
N PHE A 279 -2.76 3.47 -7.12
CA PHE A 279 -1.83 2.99 -6.10
C PHE A 279 -2.39 3.35 -4.72
N ALA A 280 -2.19 2.46 -3.76
CA ALA A 280 -2.47 2.82 -2.37
C ALA A 280 -1.33 3.67 -1.81
N VAL A 281 -1.68 4.76 -1.13
CA VAL A 281 -0.71 5.75 -0.63
C VAL A 281 -1.07 6.22 0.77
N GLU A 282 -0.05 6.51 1.57
CA GLU A 282 -0.23 7.22 2.84
C GLU A 282 -0.89 8.60 2.62
N LYS A 283 -1.83 8.94 3.49
CA LYS A 283 -2.44 10.27 3.54
C LYS A 283 -1.35 11.35 3.60
N GLY A 284 -1.34 12.19 2.57
CA GLY A 284 -0.39 13.30 2.40
C GLY A 284 0.54 13.13 1.21
N VAL A 285 0.75 11.90 0.72
CA VAL A 285 1.62 11.64 -0.45
C VAL A 285 1.20 12.42 -1.69
N ALA A 286 -0.09 12.44 -2.02
CA ALA A 286 -0.58 13.20 -3.17
C ALA A 286 -0.33 14.72 -3.06
N GLY A 287 -0.38 15.27 -1.83
CA GLY A 287 -0.06 16.67 -1.57
C GLY A 287 1.43 16.96 -1.71
N GLU A 288 2.26 16.14 -1.06
CA GLU A 288 3.72 16.21 -1.18
C GLU A 288 4.20 16.08 -2.63
N PHE A 289 3.56 15.20 -3.39
CA PHE A 289 3.80 15.01 -4.81
C PHE A 289 3.55 16.29 -5.61
N ARG A 290 2.38 16.91 -5.41
CA ARG A 290 2.01 18.16 -6.08
C ARG A 290 2.97 19.29 -5.72
N ASP A 291 3.31 19.41 -4.44
CA ASP A 291 4.24 20.44 -3.95
C ASP A 291 5.64 20.27 -4.56
N THR A 292 6.06 19.03 -4.82
CA THR A 292 7.39 18.71 -5.38
C THR A 292 7.44 18.89 -6.90
N PHE A 293 6.43 18.41 -7.62
CA PHE A 293 6.48 18.31 -9.09
C PHE A 293 5.66 19.38 -9.82
N GLY A 294 4.77 20.09 -9.13
CA GLY A 294 3.92 21.14 -9.72
C GLY A 294 2.74 20.62 -10.53
N TYR A 295 2.46 19.31 -10.52
CA TYR A 295 1.30 18.68 -11.14
C TYR A 295 0.70 17.60 -10.23
N ASP A 296 -0.55 17.21 -10.49
CA ASP A 296 -1.30 16.33 -9.60
C ASP A 296 -0.93 14.85 -9.77
N PHE A 297 -0.94 14.12 -8.65
CA PHE A 297 -0.80 12.65 -8.65
C PHE A 297 -2.04 11.96 -9.24
N GLU A 298 -3.20 12.57 -9.04
CA GLU A 298 -4.50 12.05 -9.44
C GLU A 298 -5.04 12.84 -10.65
N GLY A 299 -5.72 12.18 -11.58
CA GLY A 299 -6.31 12.85 -12.73
C GLY A 299 -6.60 11.95 -13.93
N SER A 300 -7.12 12.56 -14.99
CA SER A 300 -7.50 11.90 -16.25
C SER A 300 -6.65 12.32 -17.46
N SER A 301 -5.63 13.14 -17.23
CA SER A 301 -4.74 13.65 -18.29
C SER A 301 -3.42 14.16 -17.72
N GLY A 302 -2.46 14.47 -18.60
CA GLY A 302 -1.13 14.96 -18.22
C GLY A 302 -0.04 13.90 -18.35
N SER A 303 1.23 14.33 -18.31
CA SER A 303 2.38 13.45 -18.50
C SER A 303 2.43 12.32 -17.47
N PHE A 304 2.14 12.63 -16.21
CA PHE A 304 2.12 11.61 -15.16
C PHE A 304 0.98 10.61 -15.34
N TYR A 305 -0.23 11.06 -15.69
CA TYR A 305 -1.34 10.16 -16.03
C TYR A 305 -0.97 9.21 -17.19
N GLU A 306 -0.38 9.72 -18.27
CA GLU A 306 0.04 8.87 -19.39
C GLU A 306 1.08 7.84 -18.98
N ASP A 307 2.06 8.23 -18.16
CA ASP A 307 3.05 7.29 -17.62
C ASP A 307 2.45 6.29 -16.63
N PHE A 308 1.53 6.72 -15.76
CA PHE A 308 0.78 5.86 -14.85
C PHE A 308 0.04 4.76 -15.64
N MET A 309 -0.61 5.12 -16.75
CA MET A 309 -1.28 4.15 -17.62
C MET A 309 -0.31 3.19 -18.29
N LYS A 310 0.82 3.67 -18.80
CA LYS A 310 1.87 2.81 -19.38
C LYS A 310 2.40 1.79 -18.37
N LEU A 311 2.58 2.20 -17.10
CA LEU A 311 2.99 1.28 -16.03
C LEU A 311 1.97 0.15 -15.85
N PHE A 312 0.68 0.46 -15.73
CA PHE A 312 -0.37 -0.55 -15.58
C PHE A 312 -0.48 -1.48 -16.80
N GLN A 313 -0.34 -0.93 -18.02
CA GLN A 313 -0.33 -1.73 -19.25
C GLN A 313 0.88 -2.65 -19.37
N ALA A 314 1.99 -2.33 -18.69
CA ALA A 314 3.21 -3.14 -18.66
C ALA A 314 3.19 -4.26 -17.62
N LEU A 315 2.15 -4.33 -16.77
CA LEU A 315 2.06 -5.33 -15.70
C LEU A 315 1.72 -6.73 -16.24
N TYR A 316 2.46 -7.71 -15.74
CA TYR A 316 2.23 -9.14 -15.93
C TYR A 316 1.95 -9.78 -14.57
N ILE A 317 1.18 -10.87 -14.55
CA ILE A 317 0.96 -11.65 -13.34
C ILE A 317 2.16 -12.56 -13.13
N VAL A 318 2.74 -12.54 -11.92
CA VAL A 318 3.73 -13.53 -11.47
C VAL A 318 2.97 -14.77 -11.03
N ASP A 319 2.76 -15.69 -11.96
CA ASP A 319 1.79 -16.77 -11.80
C ASP A 319 2.20 -17.83 -10.78
N ASN A 320 3.50 -17.98 -10.55
CA ASN A 320 4.05 -18.86 -9.51
C ASN A 320 4.31 -18.15 -8.18
N ASN A 321 3.73 -16.96 -7.96
CA ASN A 321 3.70 -16.35 -6.62
C ASN A 321 2.81 -17.19 -5.68
N GLY A 322 3.37 -17.59 -4.54
CA GLY A 322 2.70 -18.44 -3.55
C GLY A 322 3.45 -18.44 -2.22
N PRO A 323 2.89 -19.07 -1.16
CA PRO A 323 3.48 -19.04 0.19
C PRO A 323 4.88 -19.67 0.27
N ASN A 324 5.22 -20.56 -0.67
CA ASN A 324 6.54 -21.22 -0.75
C ASN A 324 7.44 -20.64 -1.85
N SER A 325 6.97 -19.62 -2.57
CA SER A 325 7.64 -19.03 -3.74
C SER A 325 7.23 -17.57 -3.89
N ILE A 326 7.33 -16.81 -2.80
CA ILE A 326 6.99 -15.39 -2.75
C ILE A 326 7.83 -14.65 -3.79
N GLY A 327 7.22 -13.78 -4.59
CA GLY A 327 7.91 -13.09 -5.69
C GLY A 327 8.30 -14.01 -6.86
N GLY A 328 7.83 -15.26 -6.88
CA GLY A 328 8.16 -16.25 -7.91
C GLY A 328 9.34 -17.18 -7.58
N GLY A 329 10.02 -16.97 -6.44
CA GLY A 329 11.14 -17.80 -6.00
C GLY A 329 12.44 -17.64 -6.80
N GLY A 330 13.47 -18.41 -6.45
CA GLY A 330 14.80 -18.28 -7.04
C GLY A 330 15.64 -17.21 -6.35
N THR A 331 16.52 -16.55 -7.10
CA THR A 331 17.40 -15.49 -6.57
C THR A 331 16.67 -14.14 -6.61
N PRO A 332 16.54 -13.42 -5.48
CA PRO A 332 15.94 -12.08 -5.46
C PRO A 332 16.64 -11.10 -6.40
N ARG A 333 15.87 -10.32 -7.17
CA ARG A 333 16.39 -9.32 -8.10
C ARG A 333 17.18 -8.20 -7.42
N VAL A 334 16.78 -7.84 -6.21
CA VAL A 334 17.48 -6.90 -5.33
C VAL A 334 17.68 -7.52 -3.95
N ALA A 335 18.52 -6.91 -3.11
CA ALA A 335 18.74 -7.40 -1.75
C ALA A 335 17.45 -7.40 -0.93
N LEU A 336 17.32 -8.39 -0.02
CA LEU A 336 16.23 -8.40 0.96
C LEU A 336 16.27 -7.16 1.84
N ALA A 337 15.10 -6.80 2.37
CA ALA A 337 15.00 -5.71 3.33
C ALA A 337 15.97 -5.91 4.51
N PRO A 338 16.67 -4.84 4.96
CA PRO A 338 17.49 -4.91 6.15
C PRO A 338 16.68 -5.30 7.39
N PRO A 339 17.32 -5.76 8.47
CA PRO A 339 16.64 -5.97 9.73
C PRO A 339 16.02 -4.68 10.26
N ILE A 340 14.93 -4.81 11.01
CA ILE A 340 14.35 -3.70 11.75
C ILE A 340 15.31 -3.32 12.89
N GLY A 341 15.58 -2.02 13.04
CA GLY A 341 16.53 -1.49 14.03
C GLY A 341 15.90 -0.74 15.20
N ASN A 342 14.57 -0.62 15.26
CA ASN A 342 13.90 0.18 16.28
C ASN A 342 12.60 -0.42 16.80
#